data_AF-A0AAU7CGX9-F1
#
_entry.id   AF-A0AAU7CGX9-F1
#
_cell.length_a   1.000
_cell.length_b   1.000
_cell.length_c   1.000
_cell.angle_alpha   90.00
_cell.angle_beta   90.00
_cell.angle_gamma   90.00
#
_symmetry.space_group_name_H-M   'P 1'
#
loop_
_entity.id
_entity.type
_entity.pdbx_description
1 polymer ?
#
loop_
_entity_poly.entity_id
_entity_poly.type
_entity_poly.pdbx_seq_one_letter_code
_entity_poly.pdbx_strand_id
1 'polypeptide(L)' 'MMDSVFVSMDLIRLPFCVEESSTIRCEKCYDELERHQLDIALPGRMLGTCESCKAWYLIDLEGGVMVLLPDEADLRGI' A
#
# COMPACT_ATOMS: atom_id res chain seq x y z
N MET A 1 -0.40 -22.89 -18.67
CA MET A 1 0.72 -22.84 -17.71
C MET A 1 0.49 -21.63 -16.85
N MET A 2 0.47 -21.77 -15.52
CA MET A 2 0.36 -20.64 -14.60
C MET A 2 1.77 -20.10 -14.37
N ASP A 3 2.10 -19.01 -15.05
CA ASP A 3 3.32 -18.27 -14.77
C ASP A 3 3.16 -17.62 -13.38
N SER A 4 4.03 -18.01 -12.47
CA SER A 4 4.06 -17.49 -11.10
C SER A 4 5.30 -16.62 -10.97
N VAL A 5 5.10 -15.33 -10.77
CA VAL A 5 6.19 -14.37 -10.52
C VAL A 5 6.29 -14.13 -9.02
N PHE A 6 7.50 -14.25 -8.49
CA PHE A 6 7.81 -13.88 -7.12
C PHE A 6 8.16 -12.40 -7.10
N VAL A 7 7.44 -11.62 -6.29
CA VAL A 7 7.72 -10.20 -6.13
C VAL A 7 8.07 -9.90 -4.68
N SER A 8 9.15 -9.15 -4.49
CA SER A 8 9.51 -8.64 -3.17
C SER A 8 8.60 -7.48 -2.83
N MET A 9 8.07 -7.47 -1.61
CA MET A 9 7.21 -6.41 -1.11
C MET A 9 7.84 -5.82 0.14
N ASP A 10 8.06 -4.51 0.15
CA ASP A 10 8.55 -3.79 1.32
C ASP A 10 7.41 -3.62 2.32
N LEU A 11 7.60 -4.18 3.52
CA LEU A 11 6.66 -4.07 4.62
C LEU A 11 7.03 -2.88 5.50
N ILE A 12 6.13 -1.91 5.59
CA ILE A 12 6.33 -0.67 6.33
C ILE A 12 5.42 -0.68 7.55
N ARG A 13 6.01 -0.44 8.72
CA ARG A 13 5.25 -0.35 9.96
C ARG A 13 4.71 1.05 10.12
N LEU A 14 3.41 1.17 10.27
CA LEU A 14 2.78 2.43 10.60
C LEU A 14 2.98 2.69 12.10
N PRO A 15 3.24 3.94 12.52
CA PRO A 15 3.26 4.27 13.93
C PRO A 15 1.89 3.93 14.52
N PHE A 16 1.89 3.16 15.62
CA PHE A 16 0.68 2.70 16.30
C PHE A 16 -0.27 3.88 16.54
N CYS A 17 -1.54 3.69 16.19
CA CYS A 17 -2.60 4.70 16.18
C CYS A 17 -2.61 5.60 14.93
N VAL A 18 -2.75 4.98 13.76
CA VAL A 18 -3.28 5.68 12.59
C VAL A 18 -4.78 5.83 12.83
N GLU A 19 -5.18 6.87 13.57
CA GLU A 19 -6.59 7.26 13.63
C GLU A 19 -7.13 7.44 12.20
N GLU A 20 -8.43 7.26 11.95
CA GLU A 20 -9.03 7.40 10.61
C GLU A 20 -8.70 8.73 9.91
N SER A 21 -8.30 9.76 10.67
CA SER A 21 -7.86 11.08 10.20
C SER A 21 -6.34 11.23 10.02
N SER A 22 -5.53 10.20 10.31
CA SER A 22 -4.08 10.28 10.21
C SER A 22 -3.65 10.23 8.75
N THR A 23 -2.86 11.23 8.36
CA THR A 23 -2.33 11.35 7.01
C THR A 23 -1.27 10.29 6.75
N ILE A 24 -1.61 9.26 5.96
CA ILE A 24 -0.62 8.28 5.51
C ILE A 24 0.14 8.89 4.33
N ARG A 25 1.47 8.82 4.39
CA ARG A 25 2.35 9.39 3.36
C ARG A 25 3.09 8.28 2.64
N CYS A 26 3.33 8.51 1.36
CA CYS A 26 4.16 7.67 0.53
C CYS A 26 5.62 7.67 1.01
N GLU A 27 6.25 6.51 1.14
CA GLU A 27 7.68 6.40 1.47
C GLU A 27 8.61 6.95 0.39
N LYS A 28 8.20 6.92 -0.89
CA LYS A 28 9.05 7.38 -2.00
C LYS A 28 9.10 8.90 -2.11
N CYS A 29 7.96 9.56 -2.02
CA CYS A 29 7.84 11.00 -2.28
C CYS A 29 7.29 11.81 -1.10
N TYR A 30 6.94 11.17 0.02
CA TYR A 30 6.38 11.79 1.23
C TYR A 30 5.06 12.54 1.02
N ASP A 31 4.46 12.38 -0.17
CA ASP A 31 3.17 12.95 -0.53
C ASP A 31 2.03 12.17 0.15
N GLU A 32 0.87 12.80 0.29
CA GLU A 32 -0.29 12.19 0.91
C GLU A 32 -0.83 11.05 0.03
N LEU A 33 -1.18 9.92 0.65
CA LEU A 33 -1.79 8.79 -0.05
C LEU A 33 -3.32 8.94 -0.06
N GLU A 34 -3.91 8.77 -1.24
CA GLU A 34 -5.35 8.68 -1.38
C GLU A 34 -5.81 7.27 -0.95
N ARG A 35 -6.75 7.20 0.00
CA ARG A 35 -7.18 5.95 0.62
C ARG A 35 -8.52 5.50 0.06
N HIS A 36 -8.54 4.28 -0.46
CA HIS A 36 -9.74 3.63 -1.01
C HIS A 36 -10.09 2.39 -0.20
N GLN A 37 -11.29 2.35 0.38
CA GLN A 37 -11.81 1.15 1.03
C GLN A 37 -12.31 0.18 -0.05
N LEU A 38 -11.60 -0.93 -0.23
CA LEU A 38 -11.95 -1.93 -1.25
C LEU A 38 -12.96 -2.96 -0.74
N ASP A 39 -12.93 -3.25 0.56
CA ASP A 39 -13.73 -4.31 1.15
C ASP A 39 -14.52 -3.78 2.36
N ILE A 40 -15.84 -3.80 2.25
CA ILE A 40 -16.74 -3.36 3.31
C ILE A 40 -16.73 -4.36 4.47
N ALA A 41 -16.45 -5.64 4.20
CA ALA A 41 -16.35 -6.66 5.25
C ALA A 41 -15.04 -6.57 6.05
N LEU A 42 -14.02 -5.91 5.49
CA LEU A 42 -12.70 -5.70 6.13
C LEU A 42 -12.34 -4.20 6.13
N PRO A 43 -12.96 -3.39 7.00
CA PRO A 43 -12.77 -1.94 7.01
C PRO A 43 -11.33 -1.52 7.34
N GLY A 44 -10.57 -2.38 8.04
CA GLY A 44 -9.15 -2.16 8.30
C GLY A 44 -8.26 -2.27 7.07
N ARG A 45 -8.76 -2.86 5.97
CA ARG A 45 -7.99 -3.12 4.75
C ARG A 45 -8.32 -2.08 3.68
N MET A 46 -7.34 -1.26 3.34
CA MET A 46 -7.48 -0.16 2.40
C MET A 46 -6.40 -0.21 1.32
N LEU A 47 -6.66 0.41 0.19
CA LEU A 47 -5.69 0.66 -0.86
C LEU A 47 -5.27 2.13 -0.81
N GLY A 48 -4.00 2.39 -0.57
CA GLY A 48 -3.39 3.70 -0.68
C GLY A 48 -2.82 3.90 -2.09
N THR A 49 -3.17 4.98 -2.77
CA THR A 49 -2.61 5.32 -4.07
C THR A 49 -1.92 6.68 -3.99
N CYS A 50 -0.67 6.75 -4.43
CA CYS A 50 0.04 8.01 -4.51
C CYS A 50 -0.15 8.65 -5.89
N GLU A 51 -0.67 9.87 -5.94
CA GLU A 51 -0.83 10.57 -7.22
C GLU A 51 0.49 11.04 -7.84
N SER A 52 1.47 11.39 -7.00
CA SER A 52 2.78 11.91 -7.43
C SER A 52 3.68 10.84 -8.05
N CYS A 53 3.88 9.72 -7.36
CA CYS A 53 4.76 8.64 -7.85
C CYS A 53 4.02 7.45 -8.48
N LYS A 54 2.69 7.48 -8.49
CA LYS A 54 1.82 6.38 -8.98
C LYS A 54 2.05 5.03 -8.29
N ALA A 55 2.73 5.03 -7.15
CA ALA A 55 2.90 3.84 -6.32
C ALA A 55 1.60 3.49 -5.59
N TRP A 56 1.37 2.19 -5.43
CA TRP A 56 0.21 1.65 -4.72
C TRP A 56 0.66 0.99 -3.43
N TYR A 57 -0.17 1.08 -2.41
CA TYR A 57 0.09 0.55 -1.09
C TYR A 57 -1.12 -0.23 -0.61
N LEU A 58 -0.90 -1.42 -0.07
CA LEU A 58 -1.92 -2.12 0.68
C LEU A 58 -1.77 -1.75 2.15
N ILE A 59 -2.78 -1.12 2.72
CA ILE A 59 -2.79 -0.65 4.10
C ILE A 59 -3.66 -1.59 4.93
N ASP A 60 -3.12 -2.04 6.06
CA ASP A 60 -3.80 -2.85 7.06
C ASP A 60 -3.76 -2.11 8.40
N LEU A 61 -4.85 -1.43 8.73
CA LEU A 61 -4.97 -0.61 9.94
C LEU A 61 -5.01 -1.47 11.21
N GLU A 62 -5.60 -2.66 11.15
CA GLU A 62 -5.71 -3.59 12.28
C GLU A 62 -4.34 -4.14 12.69
N GLY A 63 -3.50 -4.45 11.70
CA GLY A 63 -2.11 -4.86 11.86
C GLY A 63 -1.14 -3.69 12.02
N GLY A 64 -1.58 -2.46 11.76
CA GLY A 64 -0.73 -1.27 11.81
C GLY A 64 0.42 -1.31 10.82
N VAL A 65 0.19 -1.89 9.63
CA VAL A 65 1.21 -2.04 8.60
C VAL A 65 0.68 -1.55 7.26
N MET A 66 1.58 -1.10 6.41
CA MET A 66 1.31 -0.94 5.00
C MET A 66 2.40 -1.63 4.19
N VAL A 67 2.05 -2.02 2.97
CA VAL A 67 2.96 -2.74 2.10
C VAL A 67 2.97 -2.06 0.75
N LEU A 68 4.16 -1.74 0.26
CA LEU A 68 4.34 -1.23 -1.09
C LEU A 68 4.01 -2.35 -2.09
N LEU A 69 3.04 -2.10 -2.97
CA LEU A 69 2.77 -2.97 -4.08
C LEU A 69 3.82 -2.74 -5.18
N PRO A 70 4.30 -3.83 -5.81
CA PRO A 70 5.21 -3.73 -6.94
C PRO A 70 4.56 -3.03 -8.12
N ASP A 71 5.38 -2.32 -8.90
CA ASP A 71 4.91 -1.64 -10.09
C ASP A 71 5.01 -2.51 -11.35
N GLU A 72 4.60 -1.96 -12.50
CA GLU A 72 4.62 -2.71 -13.76
C GLU A 72 6.04 -3.19 -14.12
N ALA A 73 7.08 -2.42 -13.80
CA ALA A 73 8.46 -2.81 -14.09
C ALA A 73 8.87 -4.05 -13.30
N ASP A 74 8.52 -4.11 -12.01
CA ASP A 74 8.76 -5.28 -11.15
C ASP A 74 8.01 -6.52 -11.67
N LEU A 75 6.77 -6.35 -12.13
CA LEU A 75 5.95 -7.44 -12.65
C LEU A 75 6.43 -7.93 -14.03
N ARG A 76 7.11 -7.08 -14.80
CA ARG A 76 7.65 -7.43 -16.12
C ARG A 76 9.02 -8.11 -16.05
N GLY A 77 9.65 -8.18 -14.87
CA GLY A 77 10.88 -8.96 -14.65
C GLY A 77 12.04 -8.61 -15.57
N ILE A 78 12.23 -7.32 -15.88
CA ILE A 78 13.30 -6.82 -16.76
C ILE A 78 14.60 -6.63 -16.00
#